data_AF-A0AAU1ZG89-F1
#
_entry.id   AF-A0AAU1ZG89-F1
#
_cell.length_a   1.000
_cell.length_b   1.000
_cell.length_c   1.000
_cell.angle_alpha   90.00
_cell.angle_beta   90.00
_cell.angle_gamma   90.00
#
_symmetry.space_group_name_H-M   'P 1'
#
loop_
_entity.id
_entity.type
_entity.pdbx_description
1 polymer ?
#
loop_
_entity_poly.entity_id
_entity_poly.type
_entity_poly.pdbx_seq_one_letter_code
_entity_poly.pdbx_strand_id
1 'polypeptide(L)'
;MNLRSSWVTETGQTREDTRLTQTGVTTMTNPVQVRSGVLPGSYGGQYRLSGFWTFGSAAMSVTVSEGRAVIQGEISQGVFPVTLPASEVVTFAPGNATYSRIDLLVLRIYDKLYDGGTRTEATIEIVQGAAEQSPKAPVVPPRCLPLYEVTVPAGASAGNGGIPWASSLKDLRTPVVALGGILPVEGAVLPGAYPGQYQDAGGALQRWDGGAWVSYPSALGSIIPNSASSTPASYTGQYRDSTSGRLQRWDGTTWVPVVAGPYFVDNRDYGDTTSTAYTSTLAGRITNPLALNFVAPPSRAVVISFGAKLRSTNPDFYAYMALKLTQGATVISDLEDDYATVVASKHMVSASSTYRQSGLTAGATYTLTAFFRISATTPALTGGFDNTFIKVDPLP
;
A
#
# COMPACT_ATOMS: atom_id res chain seq x y z
N MET A 1 -10.88 44.52 22.15
CA MET A 1 -10.03 43.51 21.48
C MET A 1 -9.05 44.28 20.62
N ASN A 2 -7.76 44.26 20.95
CA ASN A 2 -6.74 44.99 20.19
C ASN A 2 -6.15 44.05 19.13
N LEU A 3 -6.31 44.41 17.85
CA LEU A 3 -5.62 43.77 16.74
C LEU A 3 -4.12 44.13 16.83
N ARG A 4 -3.24 43.12 16.76
CA ARG A 4 -1.80 43.25 16.97
C ARG A 4 -1.09 43.32 15.61
N SER A 5 -0.03 44.13 15.46
CA SER A 5 0.72 44.28 14.20
C SER A 5 2.24 44.31 14.43
N SER A 6 3.02 43.68 13.53
CA SER A 6 4.49 43.68 13.54
C SER A 6 5.14 44.90 12.86
N TRP A 7 4.35 45.76 12.22
CA TRP A 7 4.87 46.73 11.24
C TRP A 7 4.47 48.19 11.49
N VAL A 8 3.88 48.52 12.64
CA VAL A 8 3.54 49.91 12.99
C VAL A 8 4.37 50.35 14.19
N THR A 9 5.42 51.14 13.96
CA THR A 9 6.15 51.88 15.01
C THR A 9 6.02 53.37 14.73
N GLU A 10 5.74 54.25 15.69
CA GLU A 10 6.60 54.63 16.83
C GLU A 10 5.89 54.42 18.20
N THR A 11 6.55 53.85 19.21
CA THR A 11 6.08 53.58 20.61
C THR A 11 5.04 52.46 20.89
N GLY A 12 4.37 51.86 19.90
CA GLY A 12 3.25 50.92 20.16
C GLY A 12 3.51 49.42 20.06
N GLN A 13 4.61 48.97 19.46
CA GLN A 13 4.89 47.55 19.22
C GLN A 13 5.63 46.91 20.41
N THR A 14 5.01 45.91 21.03
CA THR A 14 5.64 45.11 22.08
C THR A 14 6.36 43.90 21.50
N ARG A 15 7.30 43.31 22.26
CA ARG A 15 7.96 42.05 21.89
C ARG A 15 6.95 40.93 21.64
N GLU A 16 5.87 40.92 22.41
CA GLU A 16 4.75 40.00 22.24
C GLU A 16 4.04 40.22 20.90
N ASP A 17 3.84 41.47 20.47
CA ASP A 17 3.21 41.78 19.19
C ASP A 17 4.03 41.21 18.04
N THR A 18 5.36 41.37 18.05
CA THR A 18 6.26 40.78 17.05
C THR A 18 6.16 39.25 17.00
N ARG A 19 6.09 38.58 18.16
CA ARG A 19 5.99 37.11 18.25
C ARG A 19 4.66 36.57 17.73
N LEU A 20 3.57 37.31 17.95
CA LEU A 20 2.22 36.93 17.53
C LEU A 20 1.94 37.21 16.06
N THR A 21 2.68 38.15 15.44
CA THR A 21 2.36 38.67 14.10
C THR A 21 3.39 38.33 13.04
N GLN A 22 4.64 38.01 13.42
CA GLN A 22 5.69 37.70 12.47
C GLN A 22 6.57 36.53 12.94
N THR A 23 6.13 35.33 12.61
CA THR A 23 7.03 34.19 12.43
C THR A 23 6.74 33.56 11.07
N GLY A 24 7.80 33.22 10.34
CA GLY A 24 7.72 32.67 8.99
C GLY A 24 6.92 31.37 8.99
N VAL A 25 5.61 31.51 8.80
CA VAL A 25 4.60 30.52 8.44
C VAL A 25 5.02 29.09 8.80
N THR A 26 5.29 28.76 10.06
CA THR A 26 5.67 27.37 10.44
C THR A 26 4.41 26.49 10.53
N THR A 27 4.59 25.17 10.61
CA THR A 27 3.48 24.22 10.68
C THR A 27 2.55 24.58 11.85
N MET A 28 1.33 25.04 11.54
CA MET A 28 0.35 25.49 12.54
C MET A 28 -0.15 24.31 13.37
N THR A 29 -0.47 24.51 14.64
CA THR A 29 -1.23 23.53 15.45
C THR A 29 -2.69 23.97 15.60
N ASN A 30 -2.94 25.27 15.56
CA ASN A 30 -4.26 25.89 15.50
C ASN A 30 -4.11 27.30 14.84
N PRO A 31 -5.15 28.13 14.72
CA PRO A 31 -5.06 29.40 14.01
C PRO A 31 -4.00 30.40 14.51
N VAL A 32 -3.52 30.28 15.75
CA VAL A 32 -2.61 31.25 16.39
C VAL A 32 -1.36 30.63 17.01
N GLN A 33 -1.25 29.30 17.02
CA GLN A 33 -0.10 28.56 17.54
C GLN A 33 0.56 27.73 16.45
N VAL A 34 1.87 27.64 16.51
CA VAL A 34 2.69 26.79 15.64
C VAL A 34 3.21 25.59 16.41
N ARG A 35 3.67 24.58 15.67
CA ARG A 35 4.40 23.45 16.23
C ARG A 35 5.80 23.89 16.65
N SER A 36 6.18 23.63 17.90
CA SER A 36 7.58 23.74 18.33
C SER A 36 8.44 22.71 17.60
N GLY A 37 9.67 23.07 17.26
CA GLY A 37 10.59 22.13 16.63
C GLY A 37 11.87 22.77 16.13
N VAL A 38 12.78 21.91 15.67
CA VAL A 38 14.06 22.29 15.07
C VAL A 38 13.88 22.46 13.57
N LEU A 39 14.45 23.51 12.99
CA LEU A 39 14.41 23.70 11.54
C LEU A 39 15.34 22.67 10.86
N PRO A 40 14.88 21.95 9.84
CA PRO A 40 15.68 20.93 9.17
C PRO A 40 16.84 21.55 8.37
N GLY A 41 17.87 20.73 8.14
CA GLY A 41 19.08 21.10 7.42
C GLY A 41 20.34 20.46 7.99
N SER A 42 21.35 20.31 7.13
CA SER A 42 22.69 19.82 7.46
C SER A 42 23.73 20.50 6.57
N TYR A 43 24.99 20.55 7.01
CA TYR A 43 26.07 21.26 6.29
C TYR A 43 26.31 20.77 4.85
N GLY A 44 25.95 19.52 4.53
CA GLY A 44 26.11 18.92 3.20
C GLY A 44 24.86 18.24 2.64
N GLY A 45 23.69 18.44 3.25
CA GLY A 45 22.43 17.80 2.83
C GLY A 45 22.33 16.29 3.10
N GLN A 46 23.33 15.68 3.75
CA GLN A 46 23.36 14.24 4.04
C GLN A 46 22.36 13.82 5.12
N TYR A 47 22.09 14.70 6.09
CA TYR A 47 21.15 14.44 7.18
C TYR A 47 19.96 15.40 7.07
N ARG A 48 18.78 14.93 7.46
CA ARG A 48 17.56 15.75 7.53
C ARG A 48 17.66 16.80 8.63
N LEU A 49 18.33 16.46 9.74
CA LEU A 49 18.41 17.29 10.94
C LEU A 49 19.80 17.26 11.58
N SER A 50 20.57 18.34 11.43
CA SER A 50 21.86 18.53 12.14
C SER A 50 21.82 19.59 13.24
N GLY A 51 20.77 20.41 13.31
CA GLY A 51 20.64 21.43 14.35
C GLY A 51 20.52 20.83 15.75
N PHE A 52 21.22 21.43 16.73
CA PHE A 52 21.23 20.98 18.13
C PHE A 52 21.62 19.50 18.32
N TRP A 53 22.44 18.96 17.42
CA TRP A 53 22.99 17.62 17.59
C TRP A 53 23.84 17.57 18.86
N THR A 54 23.63 16.55 19.69
CA THR A 54 24.30 16.42 20.99
C THR A 54 25.25 15.23 21.00
N PHE A 55 26.47 15.44 21.49
CA PHE A 55 27.47 14.40 21.68
C PHE A 55 28.27 14.61 22.96
N GLY A 56 28.78 13.51 23.53
CA GLY A 56 29.60 13.57 24.74
C GLY A 56 30.91 14.31 24.53
N SER A 57 31.24 15.25 25.42
CA SER A 57 32.48 16.04 25.35
C SER A 57 33.37 15.90 26.58
N ALA A 58 32.82 15.49 27.73
CA ALA A 58 33.56 15.07 28.92
C ALA A 58 32.78 14.00 29.69
N ALA A 59 33.37 13.45 30.77
CA ALA A 59 32.73 12.40 31.57
C ALA A 59 31.31 12.76 32.07
N MET A 60 31.04 14.03 32.38
CA MET A 60 29.73 14.52 32.82
C MET A 60 29.21 15.67 31.96
N SER A 61 29.76 15.88 30.76
CA SER A 61 29.37 17.00 29.90
C SER A 61 29.10 16.57 28.46
N VAL A 62 28.13 17.24 27.85
CA VAL A 62 27.83 17.14 26.42
C VAL A 62 28.10 18.46 25.73
N THR A 63 28.37 18.38 24.44
CA THR A 63 28.34 19.54 23.54
C THR A 63 27.07 19.47 22.71
N VAL A 64 26.33 20.57 22.67
CA VAL A 64 25.17 20.78 21.79
C VAL A 64 25.61 21.65 20.63
N SER A 65 25.43 21.17 19.40
CA SER A 65 25.81 21.92 18.21
C SER A 65 24.89 23.12 17.96
N GLU A 66 25.36 24.06 17.15
CA GLU A 66 24.57 25.16 16.62
C GLU A 66 23.28 24.69 15.94
N GLY A 67 22.30 25.58 15.86
CA GLY A 67 20.98 25.24 15.31
C GLY A 67 19.97 26.37 15.39
N ARG A 68 18.82 26.15 14.73
CA ARG A 68 17.66 27.05 14.77
C ARG A 68 16.41 26.26 15.12
N ALA A 69 15.59 26.82 16.01
CA ALA A 69 14.34 26.23 16.45
C ALA A 69 13.25 27.29 16.59
N VAL A 70 12.01 26.83 16.68
CA VAL A 70 10.88 27.62 17.16
C VAL A 70 10.28 26.94 18.38
N ILE A 71 9.94 27.73 19.39
CA ILE A 71 9.30 27.26 20.62
C ILE A 71 7.98 28.02 20.76
N GLN A 72 6.88 27.28 20.73
CA GLN A 72 5.55 27.83 20.98
C GLN A 72 5.33 28.04 22.48
N GLY A 73 4.99 29.26 22.88
CA GLY A 73 4.46 29.54 24.21
C GLY A 73 2.94 29.34 24.29
N GLU A 74 2.32 29.82 25.36
CA GLU A 74 0.86 29.92 25.42
C GLU A 74 0.30 30.83 24.31
N ILE A 75 -1.01 30.77 24.07
CA ILE A 75 -1.68 31.55 23.02
C ILE A 75 -1.35 33.05 23.11
N SER A 76 -1.28 33.62 24.32
CA SER A 76 -0.96 35.04 24.52
C SER A 76 0.54 35.35 24.39
N GLN A 77 1.41 34.34 24.46
CA GLN A 77 2.87 34.54 24.50
C GLN A 77 3.47 34.54 23.08
N GLY A 78 2.84 33.83 22.16
CA GLY A 78 3.29 33.70 20.77
C GLY A 78 4.49 32.76 20.62
N VAL A 79 5.14 32.85 19.46
CA VAL A 79 6.24 31.96 19.04
C VAL A 79 7.58 32.60 19.35
N PHE A 80 8.52 31.81 19.87
CA PHE A 80 9.89 32.22 20.15
C PHE A 80 10.85 31.58 19.15
N PRO A 81 11.37 32.32 18.15
CA PRO A 81 12.48 31.85 17.34
C PRO A 81 13.78 31.83 18.17
N VAL A 82 14.51 30.72 18.10
CA VAL A 82 15.76 30.51 18.84
C VAL A 82 16.86 30.17 17.85
N THR A 83 18.02 30.79 18.03
CA THR A 83 19.25 30.45 17.30
C THR A 83 20.37 30.24 18.30
N LEU A 84 21.04 29.10 18.21
CA LEU A 84 22.33 28.88 18.86
C LEU A 84 23.41 29.05 17.78
N PRO A 85 24.24 30.11 17.83
CA PRO A 85 25.17 30.43 16.75
C PRO A 85 26.48 29.64 16.82
N ALA A 86 26.79 29.02 17.97
CA ALA A 86 27.98 28.23 18.18
C ALA A 86 27.69 27.12 19.20
N SER A 87 28.45 26.03 19.11
CA SER A 87 28.28 24.89 20.02
C SER A 87 28.47 25.28 21.50
N GLU A 88 27.64 24.72 22.37
CA GLU A 88 27.64 25.01 23.82
C GLU A 88 27.86 23.74 24.64
N VAL A 89 28.66 23.83 25.71
CA VAL A 89 28.93 22.71 26.61
C VAL A 89 28.04 22.80 27.84
N VAL A 90 27.35 21.69 28.14
CA VAL A 90 26.42 21.59 29.27
C VAL A 90 26.87 20.45 30.18
N THR A 91 26.89 20.70 31.49
CA THR A 91 27.41 19.75 32.48
C THR A 91 26.31 19.22 33.38
N PHE A 92 26.22 17.90 33.47
CA PHE A 92 25.28 17.17 34.31
C PHE A 92 25.80 17.08 35.74
N ALA A 93 24.88 17.19 36.71
CA ALA A 93 25.21 16.89 38.10
C ALA A 93 25.62 15.41 38.26
N PRO A 94 26.47 15.06 39.23
CA PRO A 94 26.80 13.68 39.53
C PRO A 94 25.55 12.79 39.72
N GLY A 95 25.66 11.53 39.30
CA GLY A 95 24.66 10.49 39.51
C GLY A 95 24.42 10.25 41.00
N ASN A 96 23.21 9.81 41.34
CA ASN A 96 22.92 9.36 42.69
C ASN A 96 23.70 8.07 43.00
N ALA A 97 24.06 7.84 44.25
CA ALA A 97 24.88 6.67 44.63
C ALA A 97 24.20 5.32 44.38
N THR A 98 22.87 5.25 44.44
CA THR A 98 22.10 4.00 44.47
C THR A 98 21.27 3.78 43.22
N TYR A 99 20.62 4.82 42.70
CA TYR A 99 19.70 4.71 41.58
C TYR A 99 20.13 5.57 40.40
N SER A 100 19.85 5.10 39.19
CA SER A 100 19.98 5.93 37.99
C SER A 100 18.85 6.96 37.94
N ARG A 101 18.97 7.93 37.04
CA ARG A 101 17.90 8.89 36.71
C ARG A 101 17.91 9.20 35.21
N ILE A 102 16.81 9.77 34.72
CA ILE A 102 16.73 10.32 33.38
C ILE A 102 16.63 11.83 33.50
N ASP A 103 17.57 12.54 32.89
CA ASP A 103 17.58 14.00 32.81
C ASP A 103 17.08 14.42 31.40
N LEU A 104 16.50 15.61 31.26
CA LEU A 104 16.14 16.18 29.96
C LEU A 104 17.08 17.32 29.61
N LEU A 105 17.66 17.26 28.41
CA LEU A 105 18.34 18.39 27.80
C LEU A 105 17.33 19.18 26.96
N VAL A 106 17.11 20.45 27.29
CA VAL A 106 16.05 21.26 26.67
C VAL A 106 16.57 22.62 26.20
N LEU A 107 15.94 23.17 25.18
CA LEU A 107 15.96 24.62 24.94
C LEU A 107 14.84 25.25 25.75
N ARG A 108 15.15 26.21 26.61
CA ARG A 108 14.18 26.87 27.48
C ARG A 108 14.13 28.36 27.22
N ILE A 109 12.92 28.91 27.17
CA ILE A 109 12.68 30.35 27.17
C ILE A 109 12.31 30.81 28.56
N TYR A 110 13.04 31.81 29.05
CA TYR A 110 12.62 32.67 30.15
C TYR A 110 12.05 33.96 29.58
N ASP A 111 10.85 34.34 30.01
CA ASP A 111 10.21 35.61 29.67
C ASP A 111 9.68 36.26 30.95
N LYS A 112 10.39 37.30 31.41
CA LYS A 112 10.07 38.06 32.63
C LYS A 112 8.61 38.50 32.70
N LEU A 113 8.00 38.83 31.56
CA LEU A 113 6.61 39.29 31.51
C LEU A 113 5.64 38.19 31.97
N TYR A 114 5.98 36.92 31.72
CA TYR A 114 5.10 35.78 31.94
C TYR A 114 5.55 34.88 33.10
N ASP A 115 6.84 34.86 33.41
CA ASP A 115 7.42 34.05 34.49
C ASP A 115 7.37 34.71 35.86
N GLY A 116 7.12 36.03 35.92
CA GLY A 116 7.27 36.82 37.17
C GLY A 116 8.71 36.88 37.70
N GLY A 117 9.67 36.30 36.98
CA GLY A 117 11.08 36.30 37.32
C GLY A 117 11.83 37.54 36.81
N THR A 118 13.15 37.47 36.75
CA THR A 118 14.01 38.57 36.27
C THR A 118 14.64 38.29 34.91
N ARG A 119 14.55 37.06 34.40
CA ARG A 119 15.24 36.59 33.19
C ARG A 119 14.41 36.85 31.93
N THR A 120 15.07 37.18 30.82
CA THR A 120 14.44 37.27 29.48
C THR A 120 15.45 36.80 28.44
N GLU A 121 15.55 35.49 28.28
CA GLU A 121 16.58 34.85 27.45
C GLU A 121 16.16 33.44 27.01
N ALA A 122 16.82 32.93 25.98
CA ALA A 122 16.78 31.53 25.58
C ALA A 122 18.07 30.85 26.06
N THR A 123 17.97 29.67 26.66
CA THR A 123 19.13 28.95 27.21
C THR A 123 19.01 27.45 26.97
N ILE A 124 20.14 26.75 26.91
CA ILE A 124 20.17 25.28 27.01
C ILE A 124 20.24 24.92 28.48
N GLU A 125 19.32 24.07 28.95
CA GLU A 125 19.21 23.71 30.35
C GLU A 125 19.04 22.20 30.51
N ILE A 126 19.53 21.67 31.63
CA ILE A 126 19.24 20.31 32.07
C ILE A 126 18.10 20.38 33.09
N VAL A 127 16.99 19.74 32.76
CA VAL A 127 15.93 19.44 33.74
C VAL A 127 16.28 18.10 34.36
N GLN A 128 16.79 18.14 35.60
CA GLN A 128 17.21 16.94 36.30
C GLN A 128 16.00 16.08 36.71
N GLY A 129 16.10 14.77 36.53
CA GLY A 129 15.10 13.82 37.00
C GLY A 129 15.29 13.32 38.42
N ALA A 130 14.29 12.58 38.88
CA ALA A 130 14.33 11.87 40.14
C ALA A 130 15.15 10.58 39.99
N ALA A 131 15.99 10.30 40.99
CA ALA A 131 16.72 9.04 41.07
C ALA A 131 15.83 7.97 41.71
N GLU A 132 15.45 6.96 40.93
CA GLU A 132 14.46 5.95 41.30
C GLU A 132 14.83 4.58 40.75
N GLN A 133 14.26 3.51 41.31
CA GLN A 133 14.47 2.14 40.82
C GLN A 133 13.99 1.95 39.36
N SER A 134 12.98 2.71 38.94
CA SER A 134 12.50 2.77 37.56
C SER A 134 12.46 4.24 37.11
N PRO A 135 13.60 4.79 36.65
CA PRO A 135 13.70 6.18 36.25
C PRO A 135 12.72 6.54 35.13
N LYS A 136 12.13 7.73 35.23
CA LYS A 136 11.27 8.30 34.21
C LYS A 136 11.76 9.68 33.83
N ALA A 137 11.55 10.06 32.57
CA ALA A 137 11.83 11.40 32.11
C ALA A 137 10.97 12.43 32.89
N PRO A 138 11.56 13.55 33.34
CA PRO A 138 10.82 14.68 33.89
C PRO A 138 9.70 15.17 32.97
N VAL A 139 8.69 15.81 33.55
CA VAL A 139 7.73 16.57 32.76
C VAL A 139 8.44 17.77 32.12
N VAL A 140 8.26 17.94 30.81
CA VAL A 140 8.82 19.07 30.07
C VAL A 140 8.21 20.37 30.61
N PRO A 141 9.02 21.32 31.12
CA PRO A 141 8.49 22.60 31.58
C PRO A 141 7.83 23.41 30.46
N PRO A 142 6.91 24.34 30.77
CA PRO A 142 6.34 25.23 29.76
C PRO A 142 7.42 26.03 29.02
N ARG A 143 7.20 26.32 27.72
CA ARG A 143 8.16 27.01 26.84
C ARG A 143 9.54 26.35 26.75
N CYS A 144 9.54 25.02 26.80
CA CYS A 144 10.72 24.21 26.51
C CYS A 144 10.53 23.38 25.24
N LEU A 145 11.60 23.24 24.46
CA LEU A 145 11.71 22.22 23.42
C LEU A 145 12.69 21.14 23.91
N PRO A 146 12.23 19.91 24.19
CA PRO A 146 13.14 18.82 24.56
C PRO A 146 14.01 18.43 23.36
N LEU A 147 15.31 18.28 23.62
CA LEU A 147 16.29 17.83 22.62
C LEU A 147 16.64 16.36 22.83
N TYR A 148 17.00 15.97 24.06
CA TYR A 148 17.41 14.60 24.38
C TYR A 148 16.95 14.18 25.77
N GLU A 149 16.62 12.90 25.93
CA GLU A 149 16.66 12.24 27.25
C GLU A 149 18.08 11.74 27.47
N VAL A 150 18.60 11.96 28.67
CA VAL A 150 19.94 11.52 29.08
C VAL A 150 19.83 10.62 30.29
N THR A 151 20.22 9.35 30.13
CA THR A 151 20.32 8.42 31.25
C THR A 151 21.60 8.71 32.02
N VAL A 152 21.47 9.09 33.30
CA VAL A 152 22.61 9.24 34.21
C VAL A 152 22.68 8.01 35.11
N PRO A 153 23.71 7.14 34.96
CA PRO A 153 23.85 5.95 35.78
C PRO A 153 24.06 6.26 37.27
N ALA A 154 23.71 5.28 38.11
CA ALA A 154 24.06 5.34 39.53
C ALA A 154 25.60 5.44 39.69
N GLY A 155 26.05 6.33 40.57
CA GLY A 155 27.47 6.56 40.86
C GLY A 155 28.26 7.29 39.77
N ALA A 156 27.63 7.67 38.64
CA ALA A 156 28.31 8.37 37.55
C ALA A 156 28.84 9.72 38.04
N SER A 157 30.14 9.97 37.85
CA SER A 157 30.75 11.28 38.12
C SER A 157 31.99 11.48 37.26
N ALA A 158 32.56 12.68 37.28
CA ALA A 158 33.77 12.98 36.51
C ALA A 158 34.97 12.07 36.86
N GLY A 159 35.04 11.57 38.11
CA GLY A 159 36.09 10.66 38.58
C GLY A 159 35.69 9.18 38.63
N ASN A 160 34.43 8.84 38.31
CA ASN A 160 33.91 7.49 38.44
C ASN A 160 33.12 7.07 37.18
N GLY A 161 33.86 6.84 36.09
CA GLY A 161 33.33 6.28 34.84
C GLY A 161 32.49 7.23 33.96
N GLY A 162 31.91 8.30 34.52
CA GLY A 162 31.09 9.26 33.78
C GLY A 162 29.79 8.67 33.21
N ILE A 163 29.15 9.43 32.33
CA ILE A 163 27.97 9.01 31.57
C ILE A 163 28.44 8.28 30.30
N PRO A 164 27.95 7.05 30.01
CA PRO A 164 28.29 6.34 28.79
C PRO A 164 27.50 6.91 27.60
N TRP A 165 28.04 7.98 26.99
CA TRP A 165 27.34 8.80 25.99
C TRP A 165 26.80 8.04 24.77
N ALA A 166 27.47 6.96 24.35
CA ALA A 166 27.04 6.17 23.18
C ALA A 166 25.68 5.49 23.36
N SER A 167 25.27 5.21 24.60
CA SER A 167 24.00 4.53 24.92
C SER A 167 23.07 5.34 25.82
N SER A 168 23.52 6.49 26.32
CA SER A 168 22.78 7.29 27.30
C SER A 168 21.91 8.37 26.68
N LEU A 169 22.06 8.64 25.37
CA LEU A 169 21.31 9.67 24.66
C LEU A 169 20.15 9.06 23.87
N LYS A 170 18.94 9.57 24.10
CA LYS A 170 17.76 9.30 23.26
C LYS A 170 17.29 10.61 22.66
N ASP A 171 17.29 10.66 21.33
CA ASP A 171 16.90 11.85 20.57
C ASP A 171 15.39 12.10 20.69
N LEU A 172 15.03 13.32 21.09
CA LEU A 172 13.66 13.81 21.18
C LEU A 172 13.39 14.97 20.21
N ARG A 173 14.38 15.38 19.42
CA ARG A 173 14.23 16.51 18.51
C ARG A 173 13.12 16.19 17.51
N THR A 174 12.19 17.13 17.37
CA THR A 174 11.13 17.07 16.37
C THR A 174 11.36 18.18 15.34
N PRO A 175 11.32 17.85 14.05
CA PRO A 175 11.50 18.85 13.01
C PRO A 175 10.23 19.71 12.84
N VAL A 176 10.42 20.92 12.33
CA VAL A 176 9.34 21.82 11.91
C VAL A 176 9.69 22.52 10.60
N VAL A 177 8.70 22.63 9.72
CA VAL A 177 8.82 23.28 8.41
C VAL A 177 7.80 24.40 8.27
N ALA A 178 8.03 25.24 7.26
CA ALA A 178 7.03 26.22 6.84
C ALA A 178 5.73 25.53 6.34
N LEU A 179 4.58 26.21 6.37
CA LEU A 179 3.35 25.74 5.74
C LEU A 179 3.60 25.52 4.25
N GLY A 180 3.10 24.40 3.75
CA GLY A 180 3.40 23.92 2.40
C GLY A 180 4.77 23.24 2.25
N GLY A 181 5.64 23.31 3.26
CA GLY A 181 6.88 22.54 3.30
C GLY A 181 6.61 21.05 3.53
N ILE A 182 7.53 20.21 3.05
CA ILE A 182 7.51 18.76 3.30
C ILE A 182 8.22 18.51 4.63
N LEU A 183 7.50 18.02 5.63
CA LEU A 183 8.05 17.70 6.94
C LEU A 183 8.94 16.45 6.84
N PRO A 184 10.26 16.52 7.06
CA PRO A 184 11.06 15.31 7.19
C PRO A 184 10.65 14.59 8.47
N VAL A 185 10.30 13.31 8.41
CA VAL A 185 10.03 12.54 9.62
C VAL A 185 11.36 12.16 10.26
N GLU A 186 11.56 12.64 11.49
CA GLU A 186 12.64 12.28 12.41
C GLU A 186 12.03 12.03 13.79
N GLY A 187 12.42 10.94 14.44
CA GLY A 187 11.86 10.54 15.75
C GLY A 187 10.38 10.15 15.69
N ALA A 188 9.59 10.63 16.65
CA ALA A 188 8.18 10.28 16.78
C ALA A 188 7.32 10.94 15.68
N VAL A 189 6.47 10.16 15.01
CA VAL A 189 5.52 10.67 14.01
C VAL A 189 4.39 11.41 14.72
N LEU A 190 4.32 12.72 14.49
CA LEU A 190 3.22 13.55 14.99
C LEU A 190 2.04 13.57 14.00
N PRO A 191 0.80 13.77 14.46
CA PRO A 191 -0.35 13.99 13.58
C PRO A 191 -0.12 15.16 12.62
N GLY A 192 -0.78 15.15 11.46
CA GLY A 192 -0.77 16.31 10.57
C GLY A 192 -1.54 17.49 11.15
N ALA A 193 -1.09 18.70 10.82
CA ALA A 193 -1.64 19.98 11.23
C ALA A 193 -2.93 20.35 10.47
N TYR A 194 -3.00 19.98 9.19
CA TYR A 194 -4.14 20.29 8.32
C TYR A 194 -4.23 19.28 7.18
N PRO A 195 -5.44 18.95 6.68
CA PRO A 195 -5.61 18.11 5.51
C PRO A 195 -4.81 18.65 4.31
N GLY A 196 -3.99 17.81 3.71
CA GLY A 196 -3.10 18.18 2.61
C GLY A 196 -1.67 18.54 3.02
N GLN A 197 -1.32 18.56 4.30
CA GLN A 197 0.08 18.62 4.71
C GLN A 197 0.85 17.41 4.17
N TYR A 198 2.11 17.63 3.78
CA TYR A 198 3.02 16.57 3.32
C TYR A 198 4.12 16.27 4.32
N GLN A 199 4.53 15.00 4.39
CA GLN A 199 5.75 14.57 5.10
C GLN A 199 6.55 13.55 4.30
N ASP A 200 7.87 13.54 4.49
CA ASP A 200 8.77 12.50 3.97
C ASP A 200 9.05 11.47 5.08
N ALA A 201 8.51 10.26 4.91
CA ALA A 201 8.58 9.18 5.90
C ALA A 201 9.82 8.27 5.77
N GLY A 202 10.86 8.63 5.01
CA GLY A 202 12.05 7.75 4.88
C GLY A 202 12.14 6.92 3.60
N GLY A 203 11.15 7.04 2.72
CA GLY A 203 11.07 6.22 1.51
C GLY A 203 9.79 6.42 0.71
N ALA A 204 8.80 7.11 1.27
CA ALA A 204 7.60 7.56 0.57
C ALA A 204 7.17 8.93 1.08
N LEU A 205 6.64 9.74 0.17
CA LEU A 205 5.91 10.94 0.54
C LEU A 205 4.54 10.52 1.08
N GLN A 206 4.11 11.13 2.17
CA GLN A 206 2.77 10.94 2.72
C GLN A 206 2.02 12.27 2.75
N ARG A 207 0.70 12.20 2.62
CA ARG A 207 -0.23 13.33 2.71
C ARG A 207 -1.16 13.10 3.89
N TRP A 208 -1.39 14.12 4.71
CA TRP A 208 -2.38 14.06 5.78
C TRP A 208 -3.80 14.17 5.18
N ASP A 209 -4.69 13.23 5.50
CA ASP A 209 -6.08 13.25 5.02
C ASP A 209 -7.07 13.93 6.00
N GLY A 210 -6.61 14.27 7.21
CA GLY A 210 -7.44 14.78 8.30
C GLY A 210 -7.50 13.85 9.51
N GLY A 211 -7.20 12.56 9.35
CA GLY A 211 -7.15 11.58 10.44
C GLY A 211 -5.88 10.72 10.45
N ALA A 212 -5.25 10.51 9.29
CA ALA A 212 -4.05 9.70 9.16
C ALA A 212 -3.10 10.21 8.06
N TRP A 213 -1.84 9.76 8.15
CA TRP A 213 -0.86 9.90 7.08
C TRP A 213 -1.09 8.81 6.04
N VAL A 214 -1.43 9.19 4.81
CA VAL A 214 -1.63 8.26 3.69
C VAL A 214 -0.53 8.41 2.64
N SER A 215 -0.17 7.34 1.95
CA SER A 215 0.86 7.39 0.89
C SER A 215 0.47 8.34 -0.25
N TYR A 216 1.44 9.07 -0.77
CA TYR A 216 1.29 9.98 -1.91
C TYR A 216 2.28 9.66 -3.05
N PRO A 217 1.82 9.56 -4.32
CA PRO A 217 0.42 9.60 -4.72
C PRO A 217 -0.35 8.42 -4.11
N SER A 218 -1.66 8.58 -3.87
CA SER A 218 -2.51 7.43 -3.55
C SER A 218 -2.31 6.43 -4.70
N ALA A 219 -1.90 5.20 -4.42
CA ALA A 219 -1.45 4.25 -5.44
C ALA A 219 -2.58 3.94 -6.45
N LEU A 220 -2.69 4.78 -7.48
CA LEU A 220 -3.55 4.59 -8.63
C LEU A 220 -2.74 3.76 -9.64
N GLY A 221 -3.25 2.59 -10.01
CA GLY A 221 -2.72 1.78 -11.11
C GLY A 221 -1.86 0.58 -10.70
N SER A 222 -1.65 0.32 -9.41
CA SER A 222 -0.97 -0.91 -8.97
C SER A 222 -1.91 -2.12 -8.94
N ILE A 223 -1.32 -3.32 -8.93
CA ILE A 223 -2.05 -4.58 -8.67
C ILE A 223 -2.07 -4.79 -7.15
N ILE A 224 -3.27 -4.81 -6.55
CA ILE A 224 -3.42 -5.11 -5.12
C ILE A 224 -3.03 -6.58 -4.89
N PRO A 225 -2.11 -6.90 -3.97
CA PRO A 225 -1.81 -8.29 -3.63
C PRO A 225 -3.02 -8.94 -2.96
N ASN A 226 -3.19 -10.24 -3.14
CA ASN A 226 -4.31 -10.99 -2.53
C ASN A 226 -4.40 -10.79 -1.00
N SER A 227 -3.26 -10.59 -0.32
CA SER A 227 -3.19 -10.32 1.13
C SER A 227 -3.77 -8.97 1.57
N ALA A 228 -3.95 -8.02 0.65
CA ALA A 228 -4.47 -6.67 0.92
C ALA A 228 -5.79 -6.39 0.20
N SER A 229 -6.46 -7.43 -0.30
CA SER A 229 -7.69 -7.29 -1.10
C SER A 229 -8.83 -6.66 -0.28
N SER A 230 -9.32 -5.50 -0.72
CA SER A 230 -10.55 -4.88 -0.22
C SER A 230 -11.72 -5.10 -1.19
N THR A 231 -12.92 -5.23 -0.64
CA THR A 231 -14.18 -5.13 -1.39
C THR A 231 -15.09 -4.17 -0.62
N PRO A 232 -15.61 -3.09 -1.24
CA PRO A 232 -15.44 -2.71 -2.64
C PRO A 232 -14.01 -2.23 -2.98
N ALA A 233 -13.66 -2.25 -4.27
CA ALA A 233 -12.42 -1.66 -4.76
C ALA A 233 -12.45 -0.13 -4.62
N SER A 234 -11.28 0.52 -4.66
CA SER A 234 -11.17 1.97 -4.54
C SER A 234 -11.66 2.73 -5.77
N TYR A 235 -11.63 2.10 -6.96
CA TYR A 235 -12.12 2.68 -8.21
C TYR A 235 -12.40 1.60 -9.27
N THR A 236 -13.29 1.91 -10.22
CA THR A 236 -13.54 1.06 -11.41
C THR A 236 -12.30 0.91 -12.27
N GLY A 237 -11.91 -0.34 -12.54
CA GLY A 237 -10.71 -0.68 -13.30
C GLY A 237 -9.47 -0.96 -12.47
N GLN A 238 -9.56 -0.92 -11.13
CA GLN A 238 -8.46 -1.37 -10.27
C GLN A 238 -8.13 -2.84 -10.54
N TYR A 239 -6.84 -3.20 -10.47
CA TYR A 239 -6.37 -4.58 -10.64
C TYR A 239 -6.03 -5.20 -9.28
N ARG A 240 -6.25 -6.51 -9.15
CA ARG A 240 -5.77 -7.30 -7.99
C ARG A 240 -5.31 -8.69 -8.40
N ASP A 241 -4.47 -9.28 -7.58
CA ASP A 241 -4.23 -10.72 -7.57
C ASP A 241 -5.31 -11.43 -6.73
N SER A 242 -5.82 -12.56 -7.21
CA SER A 242 -6.86 -13.34 -6.52
C SER A 242 -6.25 -14.50 -5.73
N THR A 243 -7.05 -15.10 -4.84
CA THR A 243 -6.66 -16.32 -4.11
C THR A 243 -6.28 -17.49 -5.01
N SER A 244 -6.68 -17.46 -6.28
CA SER A 244 -6.38 -18.47 -7.30
C SER A 244 -5.19 -18.12 -8.20
N GLY A 245 -4.46 -17.04 -7.90
CA GLY A 245 -3.33 -16.56 -8.71
C GLY A 245 -3.73 -15.96 -10.06
N ARG A 246 -5.02 -15.63 -10.22
CA ARG A 246 -5.54 -14.98 -11.44
C ARG A 246 -5.66 -13.48 -11.22
N LEU A 247 -5.19 -12.71 -12.20
CA LEU A 247 -5.40 -11.27 -12.23
C LEU A 247 -6.89 -10.95 -12.44
N GLN A 248 -7.43 -10.11 -11.57
CA GLN A 248 -8.80 -9.62 -11.64
C GLN A 248 -8.84 -8.10 -11.80
N ARG A 249 -9.89 -7.60 -12.44
CA ARG A 249 -10.21 -6.18 -12.58
C ARG A 249 -11.56 -5.89 -11.92
N TRP A 250 -11.66 -4.79 -11.18
CA TRP A 250 -12.93 -4.33 -10.65
C TRP A 250 -13.78 -3.73 -11.76
N ASP A 251 -14.98 -4.26 -11.99
CA ASP A 251 -15.90 -3.75 -13.02
C ASP A 251 -16.83 -2.62 -12.52
N GLY A 252 -16.75 -2.30 -11.23
CA GLY A 252 -17.65 -1.36 -10.55
C GLY A 252 -18.56 -2.03 -9.51
N THR A 253 -18.75 -3.35 -9.62
CA THR A 253 -19.64 -4.14 -8.76
C THR A 253 -18.98 -5.39 -8.20
N THR A 254 -18.15 -6.06 -8.99
CA THR A 254 -17.44 -7.28 -8.60
C THR A 254 -16.05 -7.34 -9.22
N TRP A 255 -15.22 -8.22 -8.67
CA TRP A 255 -13.91 -8.53 -9.22
C TRP A 255 -14.04 -9.63 -10.27
N VAL A 256 -13.76 -9.30 -11.52
CA VAL A 256 -13.84 -10.23 -12.67
C VAL A 256 -12.45 -10.58 -13.19
N PRO A 257 -12.21 -11.79 -13.72
CA PRO A 257 -10.96 -12.12 -14.39
C PRO A 257 -10.63 -11.11 -15.50
N VAL A 258 -9.36 -10.68 -15.60
CA VAL A 258 -8.93 -9.75 -16.65
C VAL A 258 -9.08 -10.35 -18.04
N VAL A 259 -8.81 -11.65 -18.15
CA VAL A 259 -8.99 -12.43 -19.38
C VAL A 259 -10.04 -13.49 -19.09
N ALA A 260 -11.13 -13.49 -19.87
CA ALA A 260 -12.09 -14.59 -19.87
C ALA A 260 -11.41 -15.84 -20.45
N GLY A 261 -11.69 -17.05 -19.95
CA GLY A 261 -11.10 -18.29 -20.49
C GLY A 261 -9.58 -18.45 -20.29
N PRO A 262 -8.96 -19.51 -20.85
CA PRO A 262 -9.56 -20.53 -21.71
C PRO A 262 -10.55 -21.44 -20.97
N TYR A 263 -11.62 -21.84 -21.65
CA TYR A 263 -12.61 -22.79 -21.13
C TYR A 263 -12.30 -24.17 -21.70
N PHE A 264 -12.35 -25.22 -20.87
CA PHE A 264 -11.96 -26.56 -21.29
C PHE A 264 -12.79 -27.63 -20.56
N VAL A 265 -13.20 -28.66 -21.30
CA VAL A 265 -13.76 -29.90 -20.75
C VAL A 265 -13.23 -31.07 -21.57
N ASP A 266 -12.88 -32.17 -20.91
CA ASP A 266 -12.52 -33.43 -21.55
C ASP A 266 -13.27 -34.60 -20.93
N ASN A 267 -13.18 -35.73 -21.62
CA ASN A 267 -13.58 -37.02 -21.10
C ASN A 267 -12.71 -38.10 -21.76
N ARG A 268 -12.14 -38.96 -20.92
CA ARG A 268 -11.17 -40.01 -21.28
C ARG A 268 -11.79 -41.42 -21.29
N ASP A 269 -13.11 -41.48 -21.20
CA ASP A 269 -13.87 -42.72 -21.24
C ASP A 269 -14.27 -43.04 -22.68
N TYR A 270 -14.13 -44.31 -23.05
CA TYR A 270 -14.51 -44.79 -24.37
C TYR A 270 -16.02 -44.91 -24.47
N GLY A 271 -16.57 -44.48 -25.60
CA GLY A 271 -17.94 -44.79 -25.96
C GLY A 271 -18.11 -44.99 -27.45
N ASP A 272 -19.20 -45.63 -27.83
CA ASP A 272 -19.53 -45.84 -29.23
C ASP A 272 -20.99 -45.54 -29.58
N THR A 273 -21.26 -45.47 -30.88
CA THR A 273 -22.61 -45.29 -31.40
C THR A 273 -22.76 -45.98 -32.76
N THR A 274 -23.94 -46.55 -33.00
CA THR A 274 -24.38 -47.04 -34.32
C THR A 274 -25.25 -46.00 -35.05
N SER A 275 -25.48 -44.84 -34.45
CA SER A 275 -26.42 -43.84 -34.96
C SER A 275 -25.89 -43.16 -36.22
N THR A 276 -26.71 -43.12 -37.27
CA THR A 276 -26.46 -42.36 -38.49
C THR A 276 -26.88 -40.89 -38.38
N ALA A 277 -27.73 -40.58 -37.40
CA ALA A 277 -28.04 -39.22 -36.95
C ALA A 277 -27.10 -38.81 -35.80
N TYR A 278 -26.87 -37.52 -35.66
CA TYR A 278 -26.08 -36.99 -34.54
C TYR A 278 -26.78 -37.26 -33.19
N THR A 279 -26.03 -37.86 -32.26
CA THR A 279 -26.46 -38.08 -30.88
C THR A 279 -25.44 -37.50 -29.90
N SER A 280 -25.90 -36.93 -28.80
CA SER A 280 -25.02 -36.38 -27.76
C SER A 280 -24.62 -37.41 -26.70
N THR A 281 -25.09 -38.65 -26.83
CA THR A 281 -24.81 -39.74 -25.90
C THR A 281 -24.12 -40.90 -26.62
N LEU A 282 -23.02 -41.38 -26.05
CA LEU A 282 -22.35 -42.60 -26.49
C LEU A 282 -22.66 -43.76 -25.55
N ALA A 283 -22.85 -44.95 -26.10
CA ALA A 283 -22.97 -46.18 -25.32
C ALA A 283 -21.64 -46.49 -24.61
N GLY A 284 -21.72 -47.07 -23.41
CA GLY A 284 -20.55 -47.41 -22.58
C GLY A 284 -19.92 -46.22 -21.84
N ARG A 285 -20.25 -44.98 -22.21
CA ARG A 285 -19.68 -43.77 -21.60
C ARG A 285 -20.47 -43.31 -20.38
N ILE A 286 -19.76 -43.08 -19.27
CA ILE A 286 -20.38 -42.67 -18.00
C ILE A 286 -20.89 -41.22 -18.05
N THR A 287 -20.08 -40.29 -18.55
CA THR A 287 -20.44 -38.86 -18.59
C THR A 287 -20.93 -38.48 -19.98
N ASN A 288 -22.24 -38.42 -20.13
CA ASN A 288 -22.95 -37.91 -21.30
C ASN A 288 -23.98 -36.84 -20.88
N PRO A 289 -24.20 -35.78 -21.67
CA PRO A 289 -23.40 -35.36 -22.82
C PRO A 289 -22.10 -34.66 -22.39
N LEU A 290 -21.11 -34.58 -23.29
CA LEU A 290 -19.96 -33.69 -23.08
C LEU A 290 -20.37 -32.25 -23.43
N ALA A 291 -20.44 -31.39 -22.42
CA ALA A 291 -20.84 -30.00 -22.59
C ALA A 291 -19.87 -29.03 -21.90
N LEU A 292 -19.64 -27.88 -22.54
CA LEU A 292 -18.82 -26.79 -22.04
C LEU A 292 -19.61 -25.48 -22.03
N ASN A 293 -19.71 -24.85 -20.85
CA ASN A 293 -20.26 -23.50 -20.72
C ASN A 293 -19.13 -22.48 -20.79
N PHE A 294 -19.35 -21.38 -21.53
CA PHE A 294 -18.43 -20.26 -21.58
C PHE A 294 -19.17 -18.92 -21.68
N VAL A 295 -18.54 -17.86 -21.19
CA VAL A 295 -19.04 -16.48 -21.34
C VAL A 295 -18.37 -15.84 -22.55
N ALA A 296 -19.17 -15.27 -23.45
CA ALA A 296 -18.66 -14.63 -24.65
C ALA A 296 -17.84 -13.37 -24.30
N PRO A 297 -16.64 -13.21 -24.89
CA PRO A 297 -15.78 -12.07 -24.61
C PRO A 297 -16.35 -10.77 -25.20
N PRO A 298 -15.83 -9.61 -24.77
CA PRO A 298 -16.16 -8.30 -25.35
C PRO A 298 -15.93 -8.21 -26.87
N SER A 299 -14.96 -8.95 -27.41
CA SER A 299 -14.67 -9.04 -28.85
C SER A 299 -15.78 -9.74 -29.65
N ARG A 300 -16.74 -10.38 -28.98
CA ARG A 300 -17.85 -11.14 -29.58
C ARG A 300 -17.40 -12.32 -30.44
N ALA A 301 -16.16 -12.78 -30.26
CA ALA A 301 -15.58 -13.87 -31.04
C ALA A 301 -14.72 -14.79 -30.17
N VAL A 302 -14.72 -16.07 -30.51
CA VAL A 302 -13.92 -17.12 -29.86
C VAL A 302 -13.32 -18.05 -30.92
N VAL A 303 -12.25 -18.74 -30.56
CA VAL A 303 -11.75 -19.92 -31.27
C VAL A 303 -12.22 -21.16 -30.52
N ILE A 304 -12.82 -22.10 -31.25
CA ILE A 304 -13.33 -23.35 -30.71
C ILE A 304 -12.46 -24.46 -31.26
N SER A 305 -11.84 -25.23 -30.38
CA SER A 305 -11.07 -26.42 -30.72
C SER A 305 -11.72 -27.63 -30.05
N PHE A 306 -11.92 -28.69 -30.80
CA PHE A 306 -12.49 -29.93 -30.27
C PHE A 306 -11.98 -31.13 -31.05
N GLY A 307 -12.08 -32.29 -30.44
CA GLY A 307 -11.58 -33.50 -31.06
C GLY A 307 -11.69 -34.70 -30.14
N ALA A 308 -11.20 -35.82 -30.65
CA ALA A 308 -11.20 -37.10 -29.96
C ALA A 308 -10.15 -38.03 -30.57
N LYS A 309 -9.95 -39.18 -29.95
CA LYS A 309 -9.51 -40.39 -30.64
C LYS A 309 -10.74 -41.07 -31.24
N LEU A 310 -10.80 -41.15 -32.56
CA LEU A 310 -11.92 -41.71 -33.30
C LEU A 310 -11.49 -42.99 -34.02
N ARG A 311 -12.43 -43.91 -34.17
CA ARG A 311 -12.34 -45.02 -35.12
C ARG A 311 -13.72 -45.32 -35.71
N SER A 312 -13.74 -45.90 -36.90
CA SER A 312 -14.87 -46.63 -37.43
C SER A 312 -14.53 -48.12 -37.38
N THR A 313 -15.48 -49.00 -37.09
CA THR A 313 -15.21 -50.46 -37.15
C THR A 313 -14.86 -50.96 -38.56
N ASN A 314 -15.09 -50.15 -39.59
CA ASN A 314 -14.74 -50.46 -40.98
C ASN A 314 -14.14 -49.21 -41.67
N PRO A 315 -13.02 -49.34 -42.42
CA PRO A 315 -12.34 -48.21 -43.05
C PRO A 315 -13.16 -47.49 -44.14
N ASP A 316 -14.21 -48.10 -44.69
CA ASP A 316 -15.07 -47.49 -45.73
C ASP A 316 -16.14 -46.55 -45.14
N PHE A 317 -16.10 -46.32 -43.83
CA PHE A 317 -17.09 -45.54 -43.10
C PHE A 317 -16.42 -44.53 -42.17
N TYR A 318 -17.12 -43.41 -41.96
CA TYR A 318 -16.59 -42.24 -41.29
C TYR A 318 -17.26 -42.07 -39.92
N ALA A 319 -16.46 -41.91 -38.88
CA ALA A 319 -16.90 -41.47 -37.57
C ALA A 319 -16.80 -39.94 -37.50
N TYR A 320 -17.88 -39.28 -37.07
CA TYR A 320 -18.00 -37.84 -36.97
C TYR A 320 -18.16 -37.41 -35.53
N MET A 321 -17.45 -36.36 -35.14
CA MET A 321 -17.75 -35.55 -33.96
C MET A 321 -18.05 -34.13 -34.43
N ALA A 322 -19.15 -33.54 -33.99
CA ALA A 322 -19.50 -32.15 -34.25
C ALA A 322 -19.95 -31.47 -32.95
N LEU A 323 -20.00 -30.15 -32.94
CA LEU A 323 -20.48 -29.38 -31.80
C LEU A 323 -21.76 -28.63 -32.16
N LYS A 324 -22.70 -28.60 -31.22
CA LYS A 324 -23.85 -27.70 -31.27
C LYS A 324 -23.64 -26.56 -30.29
N LEU A 325 -23.77 -25.32 -30.75
CA LEU A 325 -23.67 -24.12 -29.93
C LEU A 325 -25.05 -23.56 -29.63
N THR A 326 -25.35 -23.36 -28.34
CA THR A 326 -26.64 -22.82 -27.88
C THR A 326 -26.45 -21.67 -26.90
N GLN A 327 -27.47 -20.81 -26.83
CA GLN A 327 -27.65 -19.79 -25.80
C GLN A 327 -29.01 -20.03 -25.14
N GLY A 328 -29.03 -20.71 -23.99
CA GLY A 328 -30.28 -21.25 -23.45
C GLY A 328 -30.91 -22.25 -24.43
N ALA A 329 -32.16 -22.02 -24.83
CA ALA A 329 -32.85 -22.86 -25.82
C ALA A 329 -32.55 -22.48 -27.28
N THR A 330 -31.93 -21.33 -27.53
CA THR A 330 -31.67 -20.84 -28.89
C THR A 330 -30.44 -21.52 -29.48
N VAL A 331 -30.58 -22.10 -30.67
CA VAL A 331 -29.44 -22.64 -31.44
C VAL A 331 -28.75 -21.50 -32.17
N ILE A 332 -27.44 -21.37 -31.97
CA ILE A 332 -26.60 -20.32 -32.57
C ILE A 332 -25.78 -20.88 -33.72
N SER A 333 -25.29 -22.11 -33.55
CA SER A 333 -24.66 -22.91 -34.60
C SER A 333 -25.14 -24.35 -34.42
N ASP A 334 -25.77 -24.90 -35.46
CA ASP A 334 -26.27 -26.27 -35.45
C ASP A 334 -25.19 -27.24 -35.96
N LEU A 335 -25.54 -28.51 -35.96
CA LEU A 335 -24.67 -29.62 -36.35
C LEU A 335 -24.47 -29.63 -37.87
N GLU A 336 -23.21 -29.57 -38.28
CA GLU A 336 -22.82 -29.54 -39.69
C GLU A 336 -21.56 -30.38 -39.91
N ASP A 337 -21.52 -31.09 -41.04
CA ASP A 337 -20.41 -31.99 -41.38
C ASP A 337 -19.14 -31.24 -41.77
N ASP A 338 -19.27 -30.06 -42.38
CA ASP A 338 -18.15 -29.24 -42.85
C ASP A 338 -17.25 -28.76 -41.69
N TYR A 339 -17.82 -28.63 -40.50
CA TYR A 339 -17.10 -28.25 -39.28
C TYR A 339 -16.77 -29.43 -38.38
N ALA A 340 -17.20 -30.65 -38.72
CA ALA A 340 -16.98 -31.84 -37.92
C ALA A 340 -15.51 -32.30 -37.93
N THR A 341 -15.12 -33.03 -36.90
CA THR A 341 -13.92 -33.87 -36.91
C THR A 341 -14.30 -35.24 -37.46
N VAL A 342 -13.61 -35.69 -38.51
CA VAL A 342 -13.98 -36.89 -39.28
C VAL A 342 -12.80 -37.84 -39.39
N VAL A 343 -13.03 -39.12 -39.14
CA VAL A 343 -12.03 -40.19 -39.31
C VAL A 343 -12.65 -41.41 -39.99
N ALA A 344 -11.98 -41.91 -41.04
CA ALA A 344 -12.25 -43.20 -41.66
C ALA A 344 -11.07 -44.15 -41.44
N SER A 345 -11.05 -44.84 -40.30
CA SER A 345 -9.99 -45.77 -39.93
C SER A 345 -10.49 -46.81 -38.95
N LYS A 346 -10.04 -48.07 -39.13
CA LYS A 346 -10.25 -49.17 -38.17
C LYS A 346 -9.41 -49.04 -36.90
N HIS A 347 -8.38 -48.21 -36.93
CA HIS A 347 -7.51 -47.92 -35.81
C HIS A 347 -7.91 -46.60 -35.16
N MET A 348 -7.61 -46.44 -33.88
CA MET A 348 -7.81 -45.17 -33.18
C MET A 348 -6.90 -44.09 -33.77
N VAL A 349 -7.50 -43.03 -34.30
CA VAL A 349 -6.80 -41.85 -34.83
C VAL A 349 -7.17 -40.65 -33.98
N SER A 350 -6.17 -39.90 -33.51
CA SER A 350 -6.40 -38.62 -32.87
C SER A 350 -6.67 -37.57 -33.94
N ALA A 351 -7.86 -36.99 -33.92
CA ALA A 351 -8.22 -35.91 -34.83
C ALA A 351 -8.91 -34.79 -34.07
N SER A 352 -8.75 -33.57 -34.57
CA SER A 352 -9.35 -32.37 -34.00
C SER A 352 -9.63 -31.34 -35.08
N SER A 353 -10.71 -30.59 -34.89
CA SER A 353 -11.08 -29.44 -35.72
C SER A 353 -10.95 -28.16 -34.89
N THR A 354 -10.63 -27.05 -35.56
CA THR A 354 -10.58 -25.72 -34.93
C THR A 354 -11.17 -24.69 -35.86
N TYR A 355 -12.09 -23.87 -35.36
CA TYR A 355 -12.71 -22.81 -36.14
C TYR A 355 -13.01 -21.58 -35.26
N ARG A 356 -13.22 -20.44 -35.92
CA ARG A 356 -13.63 -19.19 -35.25
C ARG A 356 -15.15 -19.09 -35.24
N GLN A 357 -15.72 -18.83 -34.07
CA GLN A 357 -17.11 -18.42 -33.93
C GLN A 357 -17.16 -16.91 -33.66
N SER A 358 -17.97 -16.17 -34.41
CA SER A 358 -18.18 -14.73 -34.24
C SER A 358 -19.67 -14.41 -34.06
N GLY A 359 -19.99 -13.13 -33.83
CA GLY A 359 -21.37 -12.65 -33.71
C GLY A 359 -22.02 -12.91 -32.34
N LEU A 360 -21.24 -13.33 -31.34
CA LEU A 360 -21.75 -13.62 -30.00
C LEU A 360 -22.20 -12.35 -29.28
N THR A 361 -23.09 -12.49 -28.29
CA THR A 361 -23.48 -11.38 -27.41
C THR A 361 -22.50 -11.32 -26.24
N ALA A 362 -21.71 -10.24 -26.15
CA ALA A 362 -20.72 -10.08 -25.09
C ALA A 362 -21.36 -10.23 -23.69
N GLY A 363 -20.71 -10.99 -22.81
CA GLY A 363 -21.20 -11.27 -21.45
C GLY A 363 -22.31 -12.33 -21.37
N ALA A 364 -22.89 -12.77 -22.48
CA ALA A 364 -23.85 -13.87 -22.47
C ALA A 364 -23.14 -15.22 -22.30
N THR A 365 -23.80 -16.16 -21.63
CA THR A 365 -23.32 -17.54 -21.47
C THR A 365 -23.83 -18.42 -22.60
N TYR A 366 -22.91 -19.19 -23.18
CA TYR A 366 -23.16 -20.14 -24.26
C TYR A 366 -22.76 -21.55 -23.84
N THR A 367 -23.39 -22.55 -24.44
CA THR A 367 -23.10 -23.97 -24.21
C THR A 367 -22.74 -24.66 -25.52
N LEU A 368 -21.54 -25.25 -25.57
CA LEU A 368 -21.15 -26.19 -26.61
C LEU A 368 -21.43 -27.61 -26.13
N THR A 369 -22.13 -28.39 -26.94
CA THR A 369 -22.40 -29.81 -26.67
C THR A 369 -21.82 -30.66 -27.79
N ALA A 370 -21.07 -31.71 -27.46
CA ALA A 370 -20.56 -32.66 -28.44
C ALA A 370 -21.66 -33.62 -28.91
N PHE A 371 -21.68 -33.86 -30.22
CA PHE A 371 -22.52 -34.85 -30.87
C PHE A 371 -21.69 -35.76 -31.75
N PHE A 372 -22.16 -36.99 -31.90
CA PHE A 372 -21.45 -38.09 -32.53
C PHE A 372 -22.36 -38.81 -33.52
N ARG A 373 -21.82 -39.26 -34.64
CA ARG A 373 -22.50 -40.17 -35.56
C ARG A 373 -21.50 -41.01 -36.34
N ILE A 374 -21.99 -42.05 -37.00
CA ILE A 374 -21.26 -42.82 -38.00
C ILE A 374 -22.03 -42.76 -39.33
N SER A 375 -21.34 -42.52 -40.44
CA SER A 375 -21.95 -42.80 -41.75
C SER A 375 -21.95 -44.31 -41.91
N ALA A 376 -23.10 -44.99 -41.88
CA ALA A 376 -23.18 -46.43 -42.09
C ALA A 376 -24.35 -46.76 -43.01
N THR A 377 -24.12 -47.64 -43.99
CA THR A 377 -25.16 -48.18 -44.89
C THR A 377 -25.60 -49.58 -44.46
N THR A 378 -24.89 -50.20 -43.51
CA THR A 378 -25.18 -51.53 -42.98
C THR A 378 -25.47 -51.44 -41.48
N PRO A 379 -26.54 -52.08 -40.97
CA PRO A 379 -26.77 -52.19 -39.53
C PRO A 379 -25.59 -52.87 -38.83
N ALA A 380 -25.25 -52.43 -37.62
CA ALA A 380 -24.20 -52.95 -36.72
C ALA A 380 -22.76 -52.41 -36.86
N LEU A 381 -22.49 -51.42 -37.72
CA LEU A 381 -21.21 -50.70 -37.67
C LEU A 381 -21.22 -49.64 -36.56
N THR A 382 -20.11 -49.54 -35.81
CA THR A 382 -19.98 -48.57 -34.71
C THR A 382 -18.86 -47.57 -34.97
N GLY A 383 -19.12 -46.31 -34.60
CA GLY A 383 -18.10 -45.29 -34.43
C GLY A 383 -17.65 -45.28 -32.99
N GLY A 384 -16.36 -45.47 -32.73
CA GLY A 384 -15.77 -45.43 -31.40
C GLY A 384 -15.07 -44.10 -31.14
N PHE A 385 -15.26 -43.55 -29.93
CA PHE A 385 -14.74 -42.26 -29.52
C PHE A 385 -14.14 -42.37 -28.12
N ASP A 386 -12.95 -41.80 -27.95
CA ASP A 386 -12.23 -41.75 -26.69
C ASP A 386 -11.46 -40.42 -26.57
N ASN A 387 -11.06 -40.01 -25.37
CA ASN A 387 -10.30 -38.77 -25.14
C ASN A 387 -10.92 -37.54 -25.83
N THR A 388 -12.25 -37.44 -25.78
CA THR A 388 -13.00 -36.33 -26.37
C THR A 388 -12.75 -35.05 -25.58
N PHE A 389 -12.58 -33.91 -26.25
CA PHE A 389 -12.41 -32.62 -25.59
C PHE A 389 -13.12 -31.48 -26.33
N ILE A 390 -13.43 -30.42 -25.60
CA ILE A 390 -13.88 -29.12 -26.11
C ILE A 390 -13.04 -28.04 -25.41
N LYS A 391 -12.48 -27.13 -26.19
CA LYS A 391 -11.73 -25.96 -25.73
C LYS A 391 -12.29 -24.71 -26.40
N VAL A 392 -12.47 -23.64 -25.63
CA VAL A 392 -12.84 -22.32 -26.14
C VAL A 392 -11.82 -21.30 -25.66
N ASP A 393 -11.16 -20.67 -26.63
CA ASP A 393 -10.22 -19.58 -26.43
C ASP A 393 -10.87 -18.28 -26.89
N PRO A 394 -11.19 -17.34 -25.99
CA PRO A 394 -11.72 -16.05 -26.41
C PRO A 394 -10.67 -15.23 -27.17
N LEU A 395 -11.12 -14.55 -28.22
CA LEU A 395 -10.28 -13.68 -29.03
C LEU A 395 -10.24 -12.27 -28.43
N PRO A 396 -9.13 -11.54 -28.57
CA PRO A 396 -9.02 -10.15 -28.12
C PRO A 396 -9.95 -9.19 -28.87
#